data_AF-A0A519XWT1-F1
#
_entry.id   AF-A0A519XWT1-F1
#
_cell.length_a   1.000
_cell.length_b   1.000
_cell.length_c   1.000
_cell.angle_alpha   90.00
_cell.angle_beta   90.00
_cell.angle_gamma   90.00
#
_symmetry.space_group_name_H-M   'P 1'
#
loop_
_entity.id
_entity.type
_entity.pdbx_description
1 polymer ?
#
loop_
_entity_poly.entity_id
_entity_poly.type
_entity_poly.pdbx_seq_one_letter_code
_entity_poly.pdbx_strand_id
1 'polypeptide(L)'
;MQDIEKEFGPTSWSINNKTSIYVVTVLLTIIGLFAYVKLGKEKFPDIVIPRIIVATVYPGTSPTDIENLITRQLEKEIKGVNGVKKISSTSNQDYCIVDVEFKSGVNVQYAKQLIKDAVDKARSELPNDLPTPP
;
A
#
# COMPACT_ATOMS: atom_id res chain seq x y z
N MET A 1 -66.64 -4.34 5.53
CA MET A 1 -65.16 -4.24 5.48
C MET A 1 -64.86 -3.33 4.32
N GLN A 2 -64.40 -2.09 4.59
CA GLN A 2 -63.94 -1.18 3.54
C GLN A 2 -62.44 -1.41 3.42
N ASP A 3 -62.01 -1.98 2.30
CA ASP A 3 -60.61 -2.18 2.00
C ASP A 3 -59.99 -0.80 1.78
N ILE A 4 -59.26 -0.32 2.79
CA ILE A 4 -58.46 0.90 2.69
C ILE A 4 -57.32 0.55 1.74
N GLU A 5 -57.47 0.87 0.45
CA GLU A 5 -56.36 0.84 -0.49
C GLU A 5 -55.34 1.86 0.00
N LYS A 6 -54.32 1.36 0.71
CA LYS A 6 -53.14 2.13 1.09
C LYS A 6 -52.35 2.40 -0.18
N GLU A 7 -52.81 3.39 -0.94
CA GLU A 7 -52.17 3.85 -2.16
C GLU A 7 -50.86 4.54 -1.80
N PHE A 8 -49.74 3.89 -2.11
CA PHE A 8 -48.43 4.51 -2.02
C PHE A 8 -48.27 5.45 -3.22
N GLY A 9 -48.19 6.76 -2.95
CA GLY A 9 -48.24 7.81 -3.97
C GLY A 9 -47.29 7.63 -5.18
N PRO A 10 -46.02 7.24 -4.97
CA PRO A 10 -45.09 6.96 -6.06
C PRO A 10 -45.52 5.82 -7.00
N THR A 11 -46.10 4.76 -6.45
CA THR A 11 -46.60 3.61 -7.23
C THR A 11 -47.87 3.95 -7.99
N SER A 12 -48.82 4.65 -7.37
CA SER A 12 -50.07 5.04 -8.04
C SER A 12 -49.83 6.05 -9.17
N TRP A 13 -48.95 7.03 -8.95
CA TRP A 13 -48.51 7.96 -10.00
C TRP A 13 -47.78 7.26 -11.14
N SER A 14 -46.97 6.24 -10.84
CA SER A 14 -46.30 5.44 -11.85
C SER A 14 -47.30 4.65 -12.71
N ILE A 15 -48.30 4.02 -12.10
CA ILE A 15 -49.30 3.24 -12.84
C ILE A 15 -50.12 4.12 -13.80
N ASN A 16 -50.43 5.36 -13.39
CA ASN A 16 -51.23 6.28 -14.19
C ASN A 16 -50.44 6.96 -15.33
N ASN A 17 -49.11 7.05 -15.22
CA ASN A 17 -48.25 7.76 -16.18
C ASN A 17 -47.27 6.83 -16.92
N LYS A 18 -47.77 5.70 -17.45
CA LYS A 18 -46.98 4.61 -18.05
C LYS A 18 -45.91 5.10 -19.05
N THR A 19 -46.24 6.04 -19.93
CA THR A 19 -45.32 6.60 -20.93
C THR A 19 -44.11 7.28 -20.30
N SER A 20 -44.30 8.04 -19.21
CA SER A 20 -43.21 8.71 -18.51
C SER A 20 -42.23 7.72 -17.89
N ILE A 21 -42.71 6.58 -17.36
CA ILE A 21 -41.81 5.54 -16.82
C ILE A 21 -41.02 4.87 -17.92
N TYR A 22 -41.60 4.61 -19.09
CA TYR A 22 -40.84 4.07 -20.22
C TYR A 22 -39.72 5.01 -20.64
N VAL A 23 -40.00 6.32 -20.73
CA VAL A 23 -38.97 7.33 -21.06
C VAL A 23 -37.85 7.35 -20.02
N VAL A 24 -38.19 7.37 -18.73
CA VAL A 24 -37.22 7.35 -17.63
C VAL A 24 -36.39 6.06 -17.66
N THR A 25 -37.02 4.92 -17.91
CA THR A 25 -36.35 3.61 -17.96
C THR A 25 -35.35 3.55 -19.12
N VAL A 26 -35.74 4.00 -20.31
CA VAL A 26 -34.84 4.07 -21.48
C VAL A 26 -33.68 5.02 -21.21
N LEU A 27 -33.95 6.20 -20.63
CA LEU A 27 -32.92 7.17 -20.30
C LEU A 27 -31.91 6.61 -19.29
N LEU A 28 -32.38 5.99 -18.20
CA LEU A 28 -31.52 5.35 -17.21
C LEU A 28 -30.71 4.20 -17.81
N THR A 29 -31.30 3.44 -18.72
CA THR A 29 -30.61 2.35 -19.42
C THR A 29 -29.46 2.89 -20.27
N ILE A 30 -29.69 3.95 -21.04
CA ILE A 30 -28.66 4.58 -21.88
C ILE A 30 -27.54 5.14 -20.99
N ILE A 31 -27.88 5.87 -19.93
CA ILE A 31 -26.90 6.42 -18.98
C ILE A 31 -26.08 5.30 -18.34
N GLY A 32 -26.73 4.21 -17.92
CA GLY A 32 -26.08 3.03 -17.35
C GLY A 32 -25.12 2.36 -18.34
N LEU A 33 -25.52 2.26 -19.61
CA LEU A 33 -24.67 1.68 -20.65
C LEU A 33 -23.43 2.54 -20.91
N PHE A 34 -23.59 3.87 -20.98
CA PHE A 34 -22.47 4.80 -21.10
C PHE A 34 -21.53 4.72 -19.90
N ALA A 35 -22.07 4.68 -18.69
CA ALA A 35 -21.28 4.53 -17.47
C ALA A 35 -20.51 3.22 -17.44
N TYR A 36 -21.14 2.11 -17.87
CA TYR A 36 -20.50 0.79 -17.95
C TYR A 36 -19.34 0.76 -18.93
N VAL A 37 -19.50 1.35 -20.12
CA VAL A 37 -18.42 1.41 -21.13
C VAL A 37 -17.29 2.35 -20.68
N LYS A 38 -17.62 3.45 -20.00
CA LYS A 38 -16.64 4.43 -19.53
C LYS A 38 -15.91 4.01 -18.24
N LEU A 39 -16.43 3.04 -17.51
CA LEU A 39 -15.81 2.58 -16.27
C LEU A 39 -14.42 2.00 -16.56
N GLY A 40 -13.39 2.72 -16.12
CA GLY A 40 -12.00 2.29 -16.25
C GLY A 40 -11.79 1.01 -15.46
N LYS A 41 -11.40 -0.06 -16.15
CA LYS A 41 -10.99 -1.31 -15.51
C LYS A 41 -9.51 -1.19 -15.13
N GLU A 42 -9.23 -0.85 -13.89
CA GLU A 42 -7.86 -0.90 -13.38
C GLU A 42 -7.48 -2.36 -13.10
N LYS A 43 -6.50 -2.89 -13.84
CA LYS A 43 -5.96 -4.24 -13.62
C LYS A 43 -5.11 -4.33 -12.35
N PHE A 44 -4.63 -3.19 -11.88
CA PHE A 44 -3.82 -3.07 -10.67
C PHE A 44 -4.51 -2.03 -9.80
N PRO A 45 -5.23 -2.44 -8.74
CA PRO A 45 -5.65 -1.46 -7.74
C PRO A 45 -4.38 -0.76 -7.23
N ASP A 46 -4.40 0.56 -7.13
CA ASP A 46 -3.27 1.34 -6.59
C ASP A 46 -3.15 1.08 -5.08
N ILE A 47 -2.56 -0.07 -4.74
CA ILE A 47 -2.22 -0.42 -3.37
C ILE A 47 -0.87 0.23 -3.10
N VAL A 48 -0.89 1.41 -2.48
CA VAL A 48 0.34 2.08 -2.04
C VAL A 48 0.95 1.27 -0.89
N ILE A 49 1.92 0.42 -1.22
CA ILE A 49 2.70 -0.34 -0.24
C ILE A 49 3.93 0.48 0.12
N PRO A 50 4.06 0.99 1.36
CA PRO A 50 5.24 1.77 1.75
C PRO A 50 6.46 0.86 1.76
N ARG A 51 7.48 1.24 0.98
CA ARG A 51 8.75 0.54 0.88
C ARG A 51 9.89 1.50 1.20
N ILE A 52 10.77 1.10 2.11
CA ILE A 52 11.96 1.86 2.50
C ILE A 52 13.18 1.02 2.16
N ILE A 53 14.15 1.63 1.48
CA ILE A 53 15.40 0.99 1.09
C ILE A 53 16.53 1.63 1.90
N VAL A 54 17.29 0.81 2.60
CA VAL A 54 18.53 1.21 3.29
C VAL A 54 19.69 0.60 2.52
N ALA A 55 20.65 1.44 2.12
CA ALA A 55 21.81 1.01 1.36
C ALA A 55 23.07 1.40 2.13
N THR A 56 23.96 0.42 2.31
CA THR A 56 25.21 0.61 3.05
C THR A 56 26.37 0.15 2.18
N VAL A 57 27.39 0.98 2.08
CA VAL A 57 28.58 0.69 1.27
C VAL A 57 29.74 0.42 2.20
N TYR A 58 30.39 -0.73 2.05
CA TYR A 58 31.57 -1.12 2.80
C TYR A 58 32.61 -1.78 1.87
N PRO A 59 33.44 -0.96 1.19
CA PRO A 59 34.34 -1.42 0.13
C PRO A 59 35.43 -2.37 0.66
N GLY A 60 35.84 -3.33 -0.17
CA GLY A 60 36.92 -4.27 0.14
C GLY A 60 36.50 -5.43 1.03
N THR A 61 35.20 -5.60 1.27
CA THR A 61 34.66 -6.61 2.19
C THR A 61 33.93 -7.71 1.42
N SER A 62 34.12 -8.96 1.86
CA SER A 62 33.46 -10.11 1.24
C SER A 62 31.94 -10.07 1.48
N PRO A 63 31.12 -10.66 0.58
CA PRO A 63 29.66 -10.70 0.78
C PRO A 63 29.25 -11.36 2.11
N THR A 64 29.98 -12.38 2.54
CA THR A 64 29.74 -13.11 3.79
C THR A 64 30.00 -12.23 5.01
N ASP A 65 31.08 -11.45 4.99
CA ASP A 65 31.40 -10.54 6.08
C ASP A 65 30.41 -9.37 6.14
N ILE A 66 30.00 -8.83 4.99
CA ILE A 66 28.93 -7.82 4.91
C ILE A 66 27.63 -8.35 5.50
N GLU A 67 27.25 -9.61 5.20
CA GLU A 67 26.06 -10.21 5.78
C GLU A 67 26.13 -10.24 7.31
N ASN A 68 27.26 -10.71 7.85
CA ASN A 68 27.40 -10.92 9.29
C ASN A 68 27.60 -9.63 10.08
N LEU A 69 28.37 -8.68 9.54
CA LEU A 69 28.76 -7.46 10.24
C LEU A 69 27.74 -6.33 10.06
N ILE A 70 27.04 -6.27 8.92
CA ILE A 70 26.15 -5.16 8.58
C ILE A 70 24.72 -5.66 8.43
N THR A 71 24.46 -6.55 7.47
CA THR A 71 23.10 -6.91 7.10
C THR A 71 22.31 -7.51 8.26
N ARG A 72 22.84 -8.53 8.93
CA ARG A 72 22.17 -9.16 10.09
C ARG A 72 21.91 -8.18 11.22
N GLN A 73 22.84 -7.24 11.41
CA GLN A 73 22.74 -6.25 12.47
C GLN A 73 21.65 -5.22 12.19
N LEU A 74 21.56 -4.74 10.94
CA LEU A 74 20.46 -3.89 10.49
C LEU A 74 19.12 -4.62 10.54
N GLU A 75 19.06 -5.86 10.05
CA GLU A 75 17.83 -6.66 10.06
C GLU A 75 17.30 -6.89 11.49
N LYS A 76 18.18 -7.15 12.45
CA LYS A 76 17.82 -7.37 13.85
C LYS A 76 17.07 -6.16 14.44
N GLU A 77 17.59 -4.95 14.26
CA GLU A 77 16.95 -3.73 14.77
C GLU A 77 15.69 -3.36 13.98
N ILE A 78 15.72 -3.50 12.64
CA ILE A 78 14.58 -3.20 11.76
C ILE A 78 13.41 -4.15 12.03
N LYS A 79 13.68 -5.43 12.35
CA LYS A 79 12.65 -6.42 12.67
C LYS A 79 11.85 -6.07 13.94
N GLY A 80 12.42 -5.26 14.83
CA GLY A 80 11.74 -4.73 16.02
C GLY A 80 10.77 -3.59 15.72
N VAL A 81 10.77 -3.02 14.51
CA VAL A 81 9.94 -1.89 14.13
C VAL A 81 8.49 -2.34 13.89
N ASN A 82 7.55 -1.68 14.57
CA ASN A 82 6.13 -1.97 14.40
C ASN A 82 5.63 -1.55 13.01
N GLY A 83 4.87 -2.43 12.36
CA GLY A 83 4.30 -2.18 11.03
C GLY A 83 5.13 -2.75 9.88
N VAL A 84 6.32 -3.29 10.14
CA VAL A 84 7.09 -4.06 9.15
C VAL A 84 6.33 -5.35 8.80
N LYS A 85 6.19 -5.62 7.50
CA LYS A 85 5.52 -6.79 6.95
C LYS A 85 6.53 -7.79 6.40
N LYS A 86 7.53 -7.30 5.66
CA LYS A 86 8.57 -8.13 5.04
C LYS A 86 9.88 -7.36 5.02
N ILE A 87 10.97 -8.07 5.28
CA ILE A 87 12.34 -7.57 5.13
C ILE A 87 13.01 -8.47 4.10
N SER A 88 13.73 -7.87 3.16
CA SER A 88 14.50 -8.57 2.14
C SER A 88 15.85 -7.89 2.01
N SER A 89 16.91 -8.55 2.46
CA SER A 89 18.27 -8.04 2.31
C SER A 89 19.01 -8.71 1.15
N THR A 90 19.94 -7.99 0.55
CA THR A 90 20.90 -8.52 -0.41
C THR A 90 22.28 -8.01 -0.03
N SER A 91 23.18 -8.93 0.29
CA SER A 91 24.59 -8.65 0.60
C SER A 91 25.42 -9.01 -0.62
N ASN A 92 26.09 -8.03 -1.21
CA ASN A 92 27.03 -8.23 -2.31
C ASN A 92 28.43 -7.84 -1.83
N GLN A 93 29.42 -8.06 -2.68
CA GLN A 93 30.75 -7.51 -2.44
C GLN A 93 30.64 -5.98 -2.42
N ASP A 94 31.33 -5.35 -1.48
CA ASP A 94 31.41 -3.89 -1.28
C ASP A 94 30.13 -3.18 -0.81
N TYR A 95 28.95 -3.81 -0.86
CA TYR A 95 27.70 -3.16 -0.43
C TYR A 95 26.59 -4.14 -0.03
N CYS A 96 25.65 -3.66 0.79
CA CYS A 96 24.38 -4.32 1.05
C CYS A 96 23.19 -3.40 0.84
N ILE A 97 22.05 -4.01 0.51
CA ILE A 97 20.77 -3.35 0.35
C ILE A 97 19.76 -4.07 1.23
N VAL A 98 19.05 -3.33 2.08
CA VAL A 98 17.95 -3.84 2.91
C VAL A 98 16.65 -3.19 2.45
N ASP A 99 15.76 -3.99 1.86
CA ASP A 99 14.43 -3.60 1.43
C ASP A 99 13.41 -3.94 2.53
N VAL A 100 12.72 -2.91 3.04
CA VAL A 100 11.73 -3.04 4.11
C VAL A 100 10.36 -2.66 3.58
N GLU A 101 9.46 -3.65 3.56
CA GLU A 101 8.06 -3.50 3.19
C GLU A 101 7.21 -3.33 4.45
N PHE A 102 6.40 -2.26 4.50
CA PHE A 102 5.44 -2.02 5.57
C PHE A 102 4.05 -2.53 5.21
N LYS A 103 3.21 -2.67 6.24
CA LYS A 103 1.77 -2.92 6.06
C LYS A 103 1.11 -1.74 5.33
N SER A 104 0.07 -2.05 4.55
CA SER A 104 -0.74 -1.03 3.90
C SER A 104 -1.39 -0.10 4.93
N GLY A 105 -1.49 1.19 4.61
CA GLY A 105 -2.05 2.23 5.48
C GLY A 105 -1.05 2.94 6.39
N VAL A 106 0.24 2.54 6.38
CA VAL A 106 1.30 3.29 7.08
C VAL A 106 1.75 4.48 6.23
N ASN A 107 1.87 5.66 6.83
CA ASN A 107 2.42 6.83 6.15
C ASN A 107 3.91 6.63 5.83
N VAL A 108 4.31 6.89 4.58
CA VAL A 108 5.71 6.68 4.11
C VAL A 108 6.72 7.48 4.93
N GLN A 109 6.40 8.72 5.32
CA GLN A 109 7.31 9.54 6.12
C GLN A 109 7.45 9.03 7.55
N TYR A 110 6.35 8.56 8.14
CA TYR A 110 6.40 7.92 9.45
C TYR A 110 7.22 6.62 9.41
N ALA A 111 7.01 5.79 8.38
CA ALA A 111 7.81 4.60 8.15
C ALA A 111 9.31 4.92 7.98
N LYS A 112 9.65 5.96 7.21
CA LYS A 112 11.03 6.43 7.05
C LYS A 112 11.65 6.83 8.38
N GLN A 113 10.93 7.57 9.22
CA GLN A 113 11.42 7.97 10.54
C GLN A 113 11.68 6.75 11.43
N LEU A 114 10.75 5.79 11.47
CA LEU A 114 10.92 4.57 12.26
C LEU A 114 12.13 3.73 11.82
N ILE A 115 12.35 3.60 10.50
CA ILE A 115 13.53 2.90 9.97
C ILE A 115 14.79 3.67 10.33
N LYS A 116 14.80 4.99 10.17
CA LYS A 116 15.94 5.82 10.55
C LYS A 116 16.30 5.62 12.03
N ASP A 117 15.31 5.65 12.92
CA ASP A 117 15.52 5.46 14.35
C ASP A 117 16.07 4.05 14.68
N ALA A 118 15.65 3.02 13.93
CA ALA A 118 16.17 1.66 14.07
C ALA A 118 17.61 1.53 13.55
N VAL A 119 17.92 2.15 12.40
CA VAL A 119 19.28 2.21 11.84
C VAL A 119 20.22 2.97 12.78
N ASP A 120 19.76 4.08 13.36
CA ASP A 120 20.54 4.87 14.33
C ASP A 120 20.87 4.06 15.60
N LYS A 121 19.99 3.15 16.04
CA LYS A 121 20.30 2.21 17.14
C LYS A 121 21.34 1.15 16.72
N ALA A 122 21.15 0.57 15.53
CA ALA A 122 22.04 -0.44 14.97
C ALA A 122 23.47 0.10 14.77
N ARG A 123 23.63 1.41 14.58
CA ARG A 123 24.91 2.07 14.35
C ARG A 123 25.99 1.76 15.39
N SER A 124 25.60 1.51 16.64
CA SER A 124 26.54 1.13 17.70
C SER A 124 27.13 -0.28 17.55
N GLU A 125 26.44 -1.15 16.82
CA GLU A 125 26.82 -2.53 16.55
C GLU A 125 27.45 -2.69 15.14
N LEU A 126 27.52 -1.61 14.34
CA LEU A 126 28.14 -1.59 13.01
C LEU A 126 29.65 -1.25 13.06
N PRO A 127 30.42 -1.63 12.03
CA PRO A 127 31.81 -1.19 11.87
C PRO A 127 31.95 0.34 11.87
N ASN A 128 32.99 0.86 12.54
CA ASN A 128 33.22 2.30 12.69
C ASN A 128 33.90 2.94 11.47
N ASP A 129 34.35 2.13 10.51
CA ASP A 129 35.10 2.51 9.31
C ASP A 129 34.23 2.61 8.06
N LEU A 130 32.90 2.69 8.22
CA LEU A 130 31.97 2.88 7.12
C LEU A 130 32.18 4.26 6.45
N PRO A 131 32.41 4.31 5.12
CA PRO A 131 32.61 5.57 4.40
C PRO A 131 31.35 6.43 4.33
N THR A 132 30.17 5.79 4.34
CA THR A 132 28.87 6.47 4.33
C THR A 132 27.97 5.81 5.38
N PRO A 133 27.32 6.59 6.26
CA PRO A 133 26.35 6.03 7.19
C PRO A 133 25.13 5.47 6.43
N PRO A 134 24.54 4.36 6.93
CA PRO A 134 23.31 3.77 6.40
C PRO A 134 22.08 4.68 6.53
#